data_AF-A0A8H7XFU2-F1
#
_entry.id   AF-A0A8H7XFU2-F1
#
_cell.length_a   1.000
_cell.length_b   1.000
_cell.length_c   1.000
_cell.angle_alpha   90.00
_cell.angle_beta   90.00
_cell.angle_gamma   90.00
#
_symmetry.space_group_name_H-M   'P 1'
#
loop_
_entity.id
_entity.type
_entity.pdbx_description
1 polymer ?
#
loop_
_entity_poly.entity_id
_entity_poly.type
_entity_poly.pdbx_seq_one_letter_code
_entity_poly.pdbx_strand_id
1 'polypeptide(L)'
;MPQGRPRLPGTDAERAEARRQQVRENVRAFRQRNRERALSDNPISVSGSNNDNTSGRTSPSRSEPSSSSHTLPGQPPPRQVSVTRLPIEQGFKWSLGLPFRIDLGPAYSGAFIAAFNYRSQPTPDPATLEASLDPRSSEAVSPRSLAPLARAALESSTPSTVDCLRVEICYNSWTTAVSIEAMSSGAEMLKEALLAAALSLVSLERNDRRIAAQAIQIQTVALRRLREGFNQYLVDKDPQKATMLSATALACSMSDLLVHKSWPGFSLHLKGVGALIEHAGPATLNTFAAQENFLGYRTAQVSFSFLERKGSFLSRPEWIDFDWRNDHPHFSHRAHSLLDIAYQIPAQMEIFDKCANRTPNSLRRHLKKLNVLVSELNEWKADLFKEYSSEMPVYSTEAANWQGLHIDVIKFSNIAVATSFTLFTGVRIALFSLVRQIAEVLKEVDESAVPVLNYAIQESYEWSRKACQCLEYFFARDQNVVGRLLCLFPFDAAWLTFTELSSTCEMDMSAELEWCTETSERIKATGLPVFAIRHQR
;
A
#
# COMPACT_ATOMS: atom_id res chain seq x y z
N MET A 1 12.82 9.62 29.01
CA MET A 1 11.79 9.20 29.99
C MET A 1 10.47 9.06 29.23
N PRO A 2 9.94 7.83 29.01
CA PRO A 2 8.71 7.67 28.24
C PRO A 2 7.55 8.32 29.00
N GLN A 3 6.86 9.24 28.34
CA GLN A 3 5.66 9.89 28.87
C GLN A 3 4.57 8.83 29.06
N GLY A 4 4.31 8.46 30.32
CA GLY A 4 3.26 7.51 30.68
C GLY A 4 1.88 8.02 30.22
N ARG A 5 0.99 7.07 29.86
CA ARG A 5 -0.38 7.40 29.44
C ARG A 5 -1.07 8.34 30.44
N PRO A 6 -1.86 9.32 29.96
CA PRO A 6 -2.60 10.22 30.82
C PRO A 6 -3.41 9.43 31.85
N ARG A 7 -3.25 9.76 33.14
CA ARG A 7 -4.06 9.15 34.20
C ARG A 7 -5.49 9.65 34.04
N LEU A 8 -6.45 8.72 34.05
CA LEU A 8 -7.87 9.07 34.16
C LEU A 8 -8.07 9.92 35.43
N PRO A 9 -8.85 11.01 35.34
CA PRO A 9 -9.21 11.82 36.51
C PRO A 9 -9.97 10.96 37.53
N GLY A 10 -9.76 11.24 38.82
CA GLY A 10 -10.35 10.49 39.93
C GLY A 10 -9.33 9.88 40.89
N THR A 11 -9.83 9.46 42.05
CA THR A 11 -9.09 8.73 43.09
C THR A 11 -8.68 7.33 42.59
N ASP A 12 -7.68 6.72 43.23
CA ASP A 12 -7.27 5.35 42.86
C ASP A 12 -8.38 4.31 43.06
N ALA A 13 -9.28 4.55 44.02
CA ALA A 13 -10.46 3.73 44.26
C ALA A 13 -11.44 3.79 43.07
N GLU A 14 -11.79 5.01 42.62
CA GLU A 14 -12.66 5.23 41.45
C GLU A 14 -12.05 4.63 40.18
N ARG A 15 -10.73 4.78 39.99
CA ARG A 15 -10.02 4.15 38.86
C ARG A 15 -10.07 2.62 38.91
N ALA A 16 -9.91 2.04 40.09
CA ALA A 16 -9.99 0.59 40.27
C ALA A 16 -11.42 0.07 40.04
N GLU A 17 -12.44 0.84 40.44
CA GLU A 17 -13.85 0.52 40.21
C GLU A 17 -14.22 0.62 38.73
N ALA A 18 -13.80 1.69 38.04
CA ALA A 18 -14.00 1.84 36.59
C ALA A 18 -13.38 0.68 35.79
N ARG A 19 -12.17 0.22 36.17
CA ARG A 19 -11.54 -0.97 35.57
C ARG A 19 -12.36 -2.24 35.82
N ARG A 20 -12.88 -2.44 37.04
CA ARG A 20 -13.73 -3.60 37.35
C ARG A 20 -15.02 -3.57 36.55
N GLN A 21 -15.63 -2.40 36.38
CA GLN A 21 -16.85 -2.23 35.60
C GLN A 21 -16.62 -2.53 34.11
N GLN A 22 -15.54 -2.00 33.54
CA GLN A 22 -15.13 -2.29 32.17
C GLN A 22 -14.88 -3.79 31.93
N VAL A 23 -14.25 -4.48 32.89
CA VAL A 23 -14.06 -5.94 32.82
C VAL A 23 -15.41 -6.69 32.86
N ARG A 24 -16.35 -6.27 33.71
CA ARG A 24 -17.70 -6.86 33.77
C ARG A 24 -18.46 -6.69 32.46
N GLU A 25 -18.38 -5.52 31.84
CA GLU A 25 -19.00 -5.22 30.55
C GLU A 25 -18.39 -6.06 29.42
N ASN A 26 -17.05 -6.16 29.37
CA ASN A 26 -16.36 -6.99 28.39
C ASN A 26 -16.73 -8.48 28.52
N VAL A 27 -16.87 -8.98 29.75
CA VAL A 27 -17.30 -10.38 30.00
C VAL A 27 -18.77 -10.59 29.58
N ARG A 28 -19.67 -9.63 29.82
CA ARG A 28 -21.06 -9.69 29.33
C ARG A 28 -21.12 -9.73 27.81
N ALA A 29 -20.41 -8.82 27.14
CA ALA A 29 -20.35 -8.75 25.68
C ALA A 29 -19.73 -10.02 25.07
N PHE A 30 -18.74 -10.62 25.72
CA PHE A 30 -18.18 -11.91 25.30
C PHE A 30 -19.20 -13.05 25.40
N ARG A 31 -19.92 -13.15 26.53
CA ARG A 31 -20.97 -14.17 26.73
C ARG A 31 -22.12 -14.03 25.74
N GLN A 32 -22.53 -12.80 25.42
CA GLN A 32 -23.58 -12.54 24.44
C GLN A 32 -23.18 -13.03 23.05
N ARG A 33 -21.97 -12.66 22.57
CA ARG A 33 -21.46 -13.13 21.27
C ARG A 33 -21.36 -14.65 21.16
N ASN A 34 -21.05 -15.34 22.26
CA ASN A 34 -21.06 -16.81 22.28
C ASN A 34 -22.47 -17.40 22.20
N ARG A 35 -23.48 -16.79 22.81
CA ARG A 35 -24.88 -17.25 22.67
C ARG A 35 -25.39 -17.03 21.24
N GLU A 36 -25.09 -15.88 20.65
CA GLU A 36 -25.48 -15.57 19.26
C GLU A 36 -24.86 -16.58 18.28
N ARG A 37 -23.60 -16.98 18.48
CA ARG A 37 -22.97 -18.06 17.68
C ARG A 37 -23.63 -19.42 17.89
N ALA A 38 -23.98 -19.78 19.12
CA ALA A 38 -24.64 -21.05 19.39
C ALA A 38 -26.03 -21.14 18.74
N LEU A 39 -26.72 -20.01 18.59
CA LEU A 39 -28.02 -19.93 17.91
C LEU A 39 -27.89 -19.96 16.38
N SER A 40 -26.81 -19.44 15.81
CA SER A 40 -26.58 -19.49 14.36
C SER A 40 -26.19 -20.87 13.83
N ASP A 41 -25.62 -21.72 14.69
CA ASP A 41 -25.05 -23.01 14.27
C ASP A 41 -26.02 -24.21 14.35
N ASN A 42 -27.33 -23.97 14.54
CA ASN A 42 -28.34 -25.03 14.59
C ASN A 42 -29.15 -25.08 13.28
N PRO A 43 -28.77 -25.90 12.29
CA PRO A 43 -29.53 -26.03 11.05
C PRO A 43 -30.84 -26.79 11.31
N ILE A 44 -31.94 -26.14 10.95
CA ILE A 44 -33.29 -26.71 10.93
C ILE A 44 -33.29 -27.88 9.93
N SER A 45 -33.41 -29.11 10.44
CA SER A 45 -33.65 -30.30 9.63
C SER A 45 -35.13 -30.38 9.28
N VAL A 46 -35.47 -29.98 8.06
CA VAL A 46 -36.81 -30.20 7.50
C VAL A 46 -36.84 -31.60 6.87
N SER A 47 -37.68 -32.46 7.41
CA SER A 47 -38.02 -33.77 6.85
C SER A 47 -38.79 -33.62 5.53
N GLY A 48 -38.38 -34.36 4.50
CA GLY A 48 -39.10 -34.47 3.23
C GLY A 48 -39.09 -35.91 2.73
N SER A 49 -40.23 -36.58 2.94
CA SER A 49 -40.65 -37.87 2.40
C SER A 49 -40.83 -37.82 0.87
N ASN A 50 -40.49 -38.92 0.17
CA ASN A 50 -41.21 -39.58 -0.95
C ASN A 50 -40.25 -40.58 -1.62
N ASN A 51 -40.37 -41.90 -1.43
CA ASN A 51 -41.28 -42.90 -2.03
C ASN A 51 -41.24 -43.06 -3.57
N ASP A 52 -40.96 -44.32 -3.95
CA ASP A 52 -41.46 -45.09 -5.10
C ASP A 52 -40.91 -44.73 -6.51
N ASN A 53 -40.58 -45.65 -7.43
CA ASN A 53 -40.84 -47.08 -7.52
C ASN A 53 -40.08 -47.72 -8.71
N THR A 54 -39.75 -49.03 -8.59
CA THR A 54 -39.73 -50.12 -9.63
C THR A 54 -39.00 -49.91 -10.97
N SER A 55 -38.30 -50.84 -11.62
CA SER A 55 -38.25 -52.33 -11.70
C SER A 55 -37.19 -52.62 -12.80
N GLY A 56 -36.48 -53.74 -12.96
CA GLY A 56 -36.42 -55.07 -12.37
C GLY A 56 -35.66 -55.99 -13.36
N ARG A 57 -34.98 -57.04 -12.84
CA ARG A 57 -34.64 -58.34 -13.48
C ARG A 57 -33.76 -58.32 -14.77
N THR A 58 -32.69 -59.11 -14.97
CA THR A 58 -32.43 -60.55 -14.75
C THR A 58 -30.93 -60.84 -14.92
N SER A 59 -30.38 -61.76 -14.12
CA SER A 59 -29.17 -62.58 -14.42
C SER A 59 -29.59 -63.85 -15.21
N PRO A 60 -28.72 -64.79 -15.67
CA PRO A 60 -27.27 -64.97 -15.45
C PRO A 60 -26.44 -65.41 -16.71
N SER A 61 -25.09 -65.43 -16.64
CA SER A 61 -24.24 -66.60 -16.95
C SER A 61 -22.74 -66.27 -17.20
N ARG A 62 -21.93 -66.83 -16.30
CA ARG A 62 -20.55 -67.37 -16.37
C ARG A 62 -19.85 -67.53 -17.74
N SER A 63 -18.65 -66.93 -17.89
CA SER A 63 -17.44 -67.54 -18.50
C SER A 63 -16.20 -66.62 -18.34
N GLU A 64 -15.12 -67.14 -17.74
CA GLU A 64 -13.74 -66.61 -17.74
C GLU A 64 -12.99 -67.06 -19.03
N PRO A 65 -11.69 -66.73 -19.25
CA PRO A 65 -11.01 -65.43 -19.19
C PRO A 65 -10.20 -65.15 -20.49
N SER A 66 -9.84 -63.89 -20.77
CA SER A 66 -8.73 -63.61 -21.68
C SER A 66 -7.99 -62.34 -21.28
N SER A 67 -6.68 -62.50 -21.17
CA SER A 67 -5.63 -61.53 -20.87
C SER A 67 -5.68 -60.25 -21.70
N SER A 68 -5.70 -59.10 -21.03
CA SER A 68 -5.19 -57.84 -21.58
C SER A 68 -4.52 -57.02 -20.48
N SER A 69 -3.23 -56.79 -20.65
CA SER A 69 -2.37 -55.92 -19.86
C SER A 69 -2.92 -54.50 -19.80
N HIS A 70 -3.38 -54.07 -18.61
CA HIS A 70 -3.67 -52.67 -18.34
C HIS A 70 -2.37 -51.91 -18.03
N THR A 71 -1.98 -51.07 -18.97
CA THR A 71 -1.02 -49.99 -18.76
C THR A 71 -1.64 -48.97 -17.81
N LEU A 72 -0.98 -48.69 -16.69
CA LEU A 72 -1.33 -47.61 -15.76
C LEU A 72 -1.40 -46.27 -16.53
N PRO A 73 -2.40 -45.40 -16.28
CA PRO A 73 -2.41 -44.07 -16.87
C PRO A 73 -1.21 -43.30 -16.32
N GLY A 74 -0.37 -42.83 -17.24
CA GLY A 74 0.84 -42.07 -16.95
C GLY A 74 0.56 -40.93 -15.99
N GLN A 75 1.40 -40.84 -14.97
CA GLN A 75 1.49 -39.71 -14.06
C GLN A 75 1.61 -38.43 -14.92
N PRO A 76 0.74 -37.42 -14.74
CA PRO A 76 0.83 -36.19 -15.52
C PRO A 76 2.22 -35.57 -15.32
N PRO A 77 2.85 -35.02 -16.38
CA PRO A 77 4.20 -34.47 -16.29
C PRO A 77 4.25 -33.39 -15.19
N PRO A 78 5.37 -33.28 -14.45
CA PRO A 78 5.51 -32.26 -13.42
C PRO A 78 5.25 -30.89 -14.04
N ARG A 79 4.24 -30.19 -13.52
CA ARG A 79 3.85 -28.85 -13.97
C ARG A 79 5.03 -27.90 -13.72
N GLN A 80 5.79 -27.60 -14.77
CA GLN A 80 7.05 -26.88 -14.67
C GLN A 80 6.81 -25.36 -14.64
N VAL A 81 7.28 -24.72 -13.57
CA VAL A 81 7.32 -23.26 -13.43
C VAL A 81 8.59 -22.74 -14.11
N SER A 82 8.52 -21.66 -14.89
CA SER A 82 9.67 -21.09 -15.61
C SER A 82 9.89 -19.61 -15.27
N VAL A 83 11.12 -19.20 -14.96
CA VAL A 83 11.49 -17.80 -14.69
C VAL A 83 12.37 -17.28 -15.82
N THR A 84 12.03 -16.16 -16.45
CA THR A 84 12.89 -15.47 -17.43
C THR A 84 13.15 -14.03 -17.03
N ARG A 85 14.40 -13.58 -17.12
CA ARG A 85 14.82 -12.18 -16.90
C ARG A 85 15.29 -11.59 -18.23
N LEU A 86 14.74 -10.46 -18.63
CA LEU A 86 15.07 -9.75 -19.87
C LEU A 86 15.44 -8.29 -19.55
N PRO A 87 16.60 -7.78 -19.99
CA PRO A 87 16.91 -6.34 -19.87
C PRO A 87 15.98 -5.51 -20.78
N ILE A 88 15.58 -4.33 -20.33
CA ILE A 88 14.82 -3.31 -21.09
C ILE A 88 15.51 -1.94 -20.95
N GLU A 89 15.18 -0.96 -21.79
CA GLU A 89 15.85 0.36 -21.84
C GLU A 89 15.96 1.06 -20.48
N GLN A 90 15.01 0.81 -19.57
CA GLN A 90 15.05 1.26 -18.17
C GLN A 90 14.77 0.11 -17.19
N GLY A 91 15.64 -0.90 -17.15
CA GLY A 91 15.65 -1.92 -16.09
C GLY A 91 15.56 -3.37 -16.58
N PHE A 92 14.84 -4.22 -15.84
CA PHE A 92 14.69 -5.64 -16.16
C PHE A 92 13.21 -6.06 -16.13
N LYS A 93 12.76 -6.71 -17.19
CA LYS A 93 11.49 -7.40 -17.29
C LYS A 93 11.66 -8.83 -16.78
N TRP A 94 10.94 -9.18 -15.71
CA TRP A 94 10.86 -10.56 -15.23
C TRP A 94 9.57 -11.21 -15.71
N SER A 95 9.64 -12.48 -16.05
CA SER A 95 8.46 -13.27 -16.39
C SER A 95 8.46 -14.60 -15.66
N LEU A 96 7.30 -14.97 -15.10
CA LEU A 96 7.08 -16.28 -14.49
C LEU A 96 5.97 -17.03 -15.25
N GLY A 97 6.27 -18.24 -15.71
CA GLY A 97 5.28 -19.18 -16.20
C GLY A 97 4.71 -19.98 -15.02
N LEU A 98 3.43 -19.78 -14.70
CA LEU A 98 2.72 -20.53 -13.64
C LEU A 98 1.69 -21.50 -14.24
N PRO A 99 1.51 -22.71 -13.67
CA PRO A 99 0.55 -23.70 -14.18
C PRO A 99 -0.89 -23.48 -13.68
N PHE A 100 -1.15 -22.35 -13.02
CA PHE A 100 -2.46 -21.91 -12.58
C PHE A 100 -2.50 -20.38 -12.53
N ARG A 101 -3.67 -19.81 -12.76
CA ARG A 101 -3.88 -18.37 -12.70
C ARG A 101 -3.88 -17.92 -11.23
N ILE A 102 -2.97 -17.00 -10.89
CA ILE A 102 -3.02 -16.25 -9.64
C ILE A 102 -3.16 -14.79 -10.05
N ASP A 103 -4.34 -14.24 -9.79
CA ASP A 103 -4.65 -12.84 -10.08
C ASP A 103 -4.13 -11.92 -8.96
N LEU A 104 -2.83 -12.04 -8.66
CA LEU A 104 -2.17 -11.05 -7.83
C LEU A 104 -1.90 -9.83 -8.71
N GLY A 105 -2.47 -8.69 -8.36
CA GLY A 105 -2.13 -7.43 -9.02
C GLY A 105 -0.60 -7.22 -9.07
N PRO A 106 -0.09 -6.40 -10.00
CA PRO A 106 1.35 -6.27 -10.28
C PRO A 106 2.21 -5.91 -9.07
N ALA A 107 1.61 -5.35 -8.01
CA ALA A 107 2.26 -5.04 -6.75
C ALA A 107 2.68 -6.28 -5.92
N TYR A 108 2.00 -7.42 -6.05
CA TYR A 108 2.21 -8.59 -5.19
C TYR A 108 2.62 -9.85 -5.92
N SER A 109 2.60 -9.83 -7.26
CA SER A 109 3.16 -10.90 -8.07
C SER A 109 4.64 -11.12 -7.73
N GLY A 110 5.46 -10.07 -7.68
CA GLY A 110 6.88 -10.18 -7.30
C GLY A 110 7.11 -10.79 -5.91
N ALA A 111 6.34 -10.34 -4.91
CA ALA A 111 6.42 -10.83 -3.53
C ALA A 111 6.02 -12.31 -3.42
N PHE A 112 4.95 -12.70 -4.11
CA PHE A 112 4.52 -14.09 -4.19
C PHE A 112 5.55 -14.97 -4.89
N ILE A 113 6.19 -14.48 -5.95
CA ILE A 113 7.21 -15.22 -6.70
C ILE A 113 8.45 -15.45 -5.84
N ALA A 114 8.94 -14.41 -5.14
CA ALA A 114 10.03 -14.54 -4.18
C ALA A 114 9.70 -15.54 -3.06
N ALA A 115 8.46 -15.52 -2.56
CA ALA A 115 8.00 -16.42 -1.51
C ALA A 115 7.72 -17.86 -1.98
N PHE A 116 7.30 -18.04 -3.23
CA PHE A 116 7.11 -19.36 -3.86
C PHE A 116 8.46 -20.04 -4.11
N ASN A 117 9.44 -19.29 -4.62
CA ASN A 117 10.80 -19.81 -4.83
C ASN A 117 11.42 -20.32 -3.52
N TYR A 118 11.12 -19.69 -2.39
CA TYR A 118 11.55 -20.15 -1.08
C TYR A 118 11.04 -21.52 -0.67
N ARG A 119 9.72 -21.74 -0.81
CA ARG A 119 9.11 -23.02 -0.44
C ARG A 119 9.48 -24.13 -1.42
N SER A 120 9.87 -23.73 -2.64
CA SER A 120 10.33 -24.64 -3.68
C SER A 120 11.81 -25.00 -3.54
N GLN A 121 12.57 -24.26 -2.73
CA GLN A 121 13.93 -24.67 -2.37
C GLN A 121 13.86 -25.86 -1.40
N PRO A 122 14.62 -26.93 -1.64
CA PRO A 122 14.71 -28.03 -0.70
C PRO A 122 15.21 -27.48 0.64
N THR A 123 14.51 -27.84 1.72
CA THR A 123 14.94 -27.49 3.08
C THR A 123 16.36 -28.03 3.26
N PRO A 124 17.36 -27.20 3.60
CA PRO A 124 18.70 -27.70 3.82
C PRO A 124 18.65 -28.77 4.91
N ASP A 125 19.28 -29.91 4.65
CA ASP A 125 19.32 -31.04 5.56
C ASP A 125 19.92 -30.54 6.89
N PRO A 126 19.25 -30.73 8.05
CA PRO A 126 19.79 -30.27 9.33
C PRO A 126 21.21 -30.78 9.62
N ALA A 127 21.63 -31.89 8.99
CA ALA A 127 23.00 -32.41 9.05
C ALA A 127 24.06 -31.50 8.39
N THR A 128 23.69 -30.60 7.46
CA THR A 128 24.66 -29.72 6.77
C THR A 128 24.95 -28.43 7.56
N LEU A 129 24.11 -28.07 8.53
CA LEU A 129 24.29 -26.88 9.37
C LEU A 129 25.27 -27.11 10.55
N GLU A 130 25.50 -28.36 10.95
CA GLU A 130 26.47 -28.69 12.01
C GLU A 130 27.92 -28.81 11.50
N ALA A 131 28.14 -28.98 10.19
CA ALA A 131 29.48 -29.13 9.61
C ALA A 131 30.22 -27.80 9.34
N SER A 132 29.57 -26.65 9.54
CA SER A 132 30.13 -25.31 9.24
C SER A 132 30.73 -24.58 10.44
N LEU A 133 30.91 -25.25 11.59
CA LEU A 133 31.47 -24.66 12.82
C LEU A 133 32.83 -25.25 13.21
N ASP A 134 33.66 -25.66 12.25
CA ASP A 134 35.04 -26.08 12.54
C ASP A 134 36.07 -25.09 11.95
N PRO A 135 36.72 -24.25 12.77
CA PRO A 135 37.63 -23.21 12.28
C PRO A 135 39.05 -23.79 12.18
N ARG A 136 39.30 -24.77 11.31
CA ARG A 136 40.66 -25.31 11.08
C ARG A 136 40.79 -26.19 9.83
N SER A 137 40.72 -25.58 8.65
CA SER A 137 41.50 -26.06 7.49
C SER A 137 41.60 -24.98 6.42
N SER A 138 42.74 -24.29 6.43
CA SER A 138 43.21 -23.47 5.33
C SER A 138 43.85 -24.38 4.30
N GLU A 139 43.30 -24.49 3.10
CA GLU A 139 44.10 -24.87 1.93
C GLU A 139 43.54 -24.29 0.64
N ALA A 140 44.47 -23.84 -0.19
CA ALA A 140 44.27 -22.99 -1.35
C ALA A 140 43.72 -23.76 -2.57
N VAL A 141 42.80 -23.13 -3.31
CA VAL A 141 42.47 -23.56 -4.67
C VAL A 141 42.57 -22.37 -5.62
N SER A 142 43.48 -22.52 -6.59
CA SER A 142 43.86 -21.59 -7.64
C SER A 142 42.79 -21.50 -8.76
N PRO A 143 42.74 -20.41 -9.55
CA PRO A 143 41.67 -20.16 -10.49
C PRO A 143 41.93 -20.85 -11.84
N ARG A 144 40.94 -21.58 -12.38
CA ARG A 144 40.97 -22.08 -13.75
C ARG A 144 40.14 -21.21 -14.69
N SER A 145 40.88 -20.72 -15.69
CA SER A 145 40.54 -19.91 -16.85
C SER A 145 39.28 -20.34 -17.63
N LEU A 146 38.55 -19.32 -18.08
CA LEU A 146 37.53 -19.32 -19.12
C LEU A 146 38.16 -19.49 -20.51
N ALA A 147 37.61 -20.38 -21.34
CA ALA A 147 37.65 -20.27 -22.80
C ALA A 147 36.38 -20.90 -23.43
N PRO A 148 35.96 -20.46 -24.63
CA PRO A 148 34.57 -20.55 -25.10
C PRO A 148 34.37 -21.65 -26.15
N LEU A 149 33.18 -22.25 -26.20
CA LEU A 149 32.77 -23.10 -27.33
C LEU A 149 31.33 -22.81 -27.80
N ALA A 150 31.31 -22.13 -28.95
CA ALA A 150 30.47 -22.27 -30.13
C ALA A 150 29.01 -22.76 -30.04
N ARG A 151 28.17 -21.93 -30.68
CA ARG A 151 26.87 -22.27 -31.28
C ARG A 151 26.91 -23.57 -32.10
N ALA A 152 25.95 -24.45 -31.84
CA ALA A 152 25.38 -25.33 -32.85
C ALA A 152 23.85 -25.24 -32.73
N ALA A 153 23.23 -24.79 -33.82
CA ALA A 153 21.79 -24.87 -34.02
C ALA A 153 21.43 -26.33 -34.33
N LEU A 154 20.39 -26.86 -33.70
CA LEU A 154 19.60 -27.94 -34.28
C LEU A 154 18.11 -27.76 -33.95
N GLU A 155 17.34 -28.13 -34.96
CA GLU A 155 15.97 -27.76 -35.26
C GLU A 155 14.90 -28.29 -34.29
N SER A 156 13.76 -27.61 -34.44
CA SER A 156 12.44 -27.82 -33.86
C SER A 156 12.00 -29.28 -33.66
N SER A 157 11.62 -29.59 -32.42
CA SER A 157 10.39 -30.32 -32.16
C SER A 157 9.55 -29.45 -31.23
N THR A 158 8.39 -29.01 -31.70
CA THR A 158 7.42 -28.25 -30.90
C THR A 158 6.73 -29.20 -29.91
N PRO A 159 6.97 -29.08 -28.59
CA PRO A 159 6.01 -29.63 -27.65
C PRO A 159 4.78 -28.74 -27.72
N SER A 160 3.60 -29.34 -27.87
CA SER A 160 2.31 -28.67 -27.73
C SER A 160 2.36 -27.70 -26.54
N THR A 161 2.36 -26.40 -26.82
CA THR A 161 2.37 -25.34 -25.82
C THR A 161 1.09 -25.46 -25.02
N VAL A 162 1.18 -26.10 -23.86
CA VAL A 162 0.26 -25.82 -22.76
C VAL A 162 0.40 -24.32 -22.52
N ASP A 163 -0.68 -23.55 -22.71
CA ASP A 163 -0.72 -22.11 -22.45
C ASP A 163 -0.26 -21.82 -21.02
N CYS A 164 1.05 -21.60 -20.87
CA CYS A 164 1.66 -21.25 -19.60
C CYS A 164 1.48 -19.74 -19.47
N LEU A 165 0.57 -19.33 -18.57
CA LEU A 165 0.30 -17.93 -18.28
C LEU A 165 1.59 -17.25 -17.81
N ARG A 166 2.05 -16.29 -18.62
CA ARG A 166 3.27 -15.51 -18.37
C ARG A 166 2.92 -14.26 -17.56
N VAL A 167 3.28 -14.24 -16.28
CA VAL A 167 3.11 -13.07 -15.41
C VAL A 167 4.28 -12.11 -15.63
N GLU A 168 4.00 -10.89 -16.09
CA GLU A 168 5.02 -9.84 -16.26
C GLU A 168 5.07 -8.94 -15.02
N ILE A 169 6.27 -8.75 -14.45
CA ILE A 169 6.51 -7.82 -13.34
C ILE A 169 7.14 -6.55 -13.93
N CYS A 170 6.47 -5.41 -13.81
CA CYS A 170 7.02 -4.11 -14.19
C CYS A 170 7.91 -3.54 -13.07
N TYR A 171 9.08 -3.03 -13.46
CA TYR A 171 10.17 -2.58 -12.60
C TYR A 171 9.99 -1.11 -12.15
N ASN A 172 8.84 -0.74 -11.58
CA ASN A 172 8.52 0.70 -11.41
C ASN A 172 7.89 1.04 -10.06
N SER A 173 8.07 0.21 -9.03
CA SER A 173 7.49 0.46 -7.71
C SER A 173 8.35 -0.10 -6.59
N TRP A 174 8.22 0.50 -5.40
CA TRP A 174 8.78 0.01 -4.13
C TRP A 174 8.53 -1.50 -3.94
N THR A 175 7.37 -2.00 -4.38
CA THR A 175 7.03 -3.43 -4.28
C THR A 175 7.96 -4.33 -5.08
N THR A 176 8.48 -3.87 -6.22
CA THR A 176 9.46 -4.63 -7.00
C THR A 176 10.83 -4.60 -6.33
N ALA A 177 11.27 -3.43 -5.88
CA ALA A 177 12.54 -3.29 -5.16
C ALA A 177 12.58 -4.15 -3.90
N VAL A 178 11.53 -4.09 -3.07
CA VAL A 178 11.44 -4.88 -1.83
C VAL A 178 11.33 -6.39 -2.09
N SER A 179 10.70 -6.79 -3.20
CA SER A 179 10.64 -8.21 -3.60
C SER A 179 11.99 -8.73 -4.04
N ILE A 180 12.80 -7.90 -4.70
CA ILE A 180 14.19 -8.23 -5.06
C ILE A 180 15.04 -8.34 -3.80
N GLU A 181 14.92 -7.38 -2.88
CA GLU A 181 15.64 -7.39 -1.61
C GLU A 181 15.30 -8.63 -0.77
N ALA A 182 14.05 -9.08 -0.80
CA ALA A 182 13.63 -10.31 -0.11
C ALA A 182 14.26 -11.60 -0.69
N MET A 183 14.92 -11.54 -1.85
CA MET A 183 15.69 -12.65 -2.41
C MET A 183 17.16 -12.64 -1.95
N SER A 184 17.63 -11.57 -1.31
CA SER A 184 18.98 -11.48 -0.75
C SER A 184 19.15 -12.44 0.45
N SER A 185 20.38 -12.91 0.66
CA SER A 185 20.73 -13.68 1.86
C SER A 185 20.58 -12.82 3.12
N GLY A 186 19.93 -13.32 4.18
CA GLY A 186 19.70 -12.56 5.41
C GLY A 186 18.39 -11.76 5.42
N ALA A 187 17.59 -11.83 4.35
CA ALA A 187 16.30 -11.13 4.21
C ALA A 187 15.09 -11.99 4.62
N GLU A 188 15.27 -13.03 5.45
CA GLU A 188 14.25 -14.02 5.79
C GLU A 188 13.04 -13.38 6.49
N MET A 189 13.29 -12.37 7.32
CA MET A 189 12.23 -11.60 7.99
C MET A 189 11.37 -10.83 6.98
N LEU A 190 12.00 -10.14 6.02
CA LEU A 190 11.29 -9.38 4.99
C LEU A 190 10.46 -10.30 4.12
N LYS A 191 11.06 -11.43 3.76
CA LYS A 191 10.44 -12.49 2.97
C LYS A 191 9.21 -13.08 3.65
N GLU A 192 9.26 -13.30 4.96
CA GLU A 192 8.11 -13.74 5.74
C GLU A 192 7.00 -12.68 5.78
N ALA A 193 7.35 -11.41 5.96
CA ALA A 193 6.37 -10.32 5.93
C ALA A 193 5.64 -10.24 4.58
N LEU A 194 6.39 -10.32 3.48
CA LEU A 194 5.84 -10.33 2.12
C LEU A 194 4.99 -11.57 1.84
N LEU A 195 5.44 -12.75 2.28
CA LEU A 195 4.67 -14.00 2.14
C LEU A 195 3.37 -13.94 2.93
N ALA A 196 3.41 -13.43 4.16
CA ALA A 196 2.23 -13.26 4.99
C ALA A 196 1.22 -12.29 4.35
N ALA A 197 1.70 -11.17 3.79
CA ALA A 197 0.85 -10.22 3.05
C ALA A 197 0.18 -10.89 1.85
N ALA A 198 0.97 -11.60 1.02
CA ALA A 198 0.47 -12.29 -0.17
C ALA A 198 -0.55 -13.39 0.18
N LEU A 199 -0.25 -14.26 1.15
CA LEU A 199 -1.17 -15.31 1.58
C LEU A 199 -2.46 -14.73 2.17
N SER A 200 -2.35 -13.60 2.88
CA SER A 200 -3.53 -12.94 3.43
C SER A 200 -4.46 -12.43 2.32
N LEU A 201 -3.91 -11.81 1.26
CA LEU A 201 -4.69 -11.40 0.08
C LEU A 201 -5.34 -12.61 -0.62
N VAL A 202 -4.55 -13.66 -0.88
CA VAL A 202 -5.07 -14.90 -1.49
C VAL A 202 -6.17 -15.54 -0.63
N SER A 203 -6.03 -15.50 0.69
CA SER A 203 -7.03 -16.03 1.61
C SER A 203 -8.35 -15.25 1.56
N LEU A 204 -8.27 -13.93 1.35
CA LEU A 204 -9.44 -13.05 1.20
C LEU A 204 -10.15 -13.33 -0.12
N GLU A 205 -9.40 -13.38 -1.22
CA GLU A 205 -9.93 -13.67 -2.56
C GLU A 205 -10.61 -15.05 -2.64
N ARG A 206 -10.01 -16.05 -1.99
CA ARG A 206 -10.52 -17.44 -2.01
C ARG A 206 -11.49 -17.75 -0.87
N ASN A 207 -11.68 -16.81 0.06
CA ASN A 207 -12.40 -17.03 1.32
C ASN A 207 -11.91 -18.29 2.07
N ASP A 208 -10.59 -18.54 2.07
CA ASP A 208 -9.98 -19.75 2.65
C ASP A 208 -9.37 -19.46 4.03
N ARG A 209 -10.06 -19.94 5.06
CA ARG A 209 -9.64 -19.78 6.47
C ARG A 209 -8.32 -20.47 6.81
N ARG A 210 -7.94 -21.53 6.09
CA ARG A 210 -6.68 -22.26 6.33
C ARG A 210 -5.50 -21.43 5.86
N ILE A 211 -5.60 -20.84 4.67
CA ILE A 211 -4.60 -19.92 4.14
C ILE A 211 -4.51 -18.68 5.04
N ALA A 212 -5.64 -18.15 5.51
CA ALA A 212 -5.66 -17.02 6.44
C ALA A 212 -4.93 -17.35 7.76
N ALA A 213 -5.18 -18.53 8.36
CA ALA A 213 -4.49 -18.96 9.57
C ALA A 213 -2.97 -19.10 9.36
N GLN A 214 -2.56 -19.65 8.22
CA GLN A 214 -1.15 -19.75 7.85
C GLN A 214 -0.51 -18.37 7.66
N ALA A 215 -1.21 -17.43 7.03
CA ALA A 215 -0.73 -16.07 6.84
C ALA A 215 -0.48 -15.37 8.19
N ILE A 216 -1.42 -15.51 9.15
CA ILE A 216 -1.27 -14.97 10.51
C ILE A 216 -0.07 -15.58 11.24
N GLN A 217 0.15 -16.89 11.10
CA GLN A 217 1.30 -17.55 11.70
C GLN A 217 2.62 -16.98 11.16
N ILE A 218 2.73 -16.84 9.84
CA ILE A 218 3.94 -16.30 9.20
C ILE A 218 4.13 -14.82 9.57
N GLN A 219 3.06 -14.03 9.59
CA GLN A 219 3.09 -12.63 10.05
C GLN A 219 3.64 -12.53 11.48
N THR A 220 3.23 -13.44 12.37
CA THR A 220 3.69 -13.47 13.76
C THR A 220 5.18 -13.77 13.85
N VAL A 221 5.71 -14.64 12.98
CA VAL A 221 7.16 -14.92 12.89
C VAL A 221 7.90 -13.68 12.39
N ALA A 222 7.43 -13.05 11.32
CA ALA A 222 8.02 -11.82 10.77
C ALA A 222 8.08 -10.71 11.83
N LEU A 223 6.99 -10.48 12.58
CA LEU A 223 6.94 -9.48 13.65
C LEU A 223 7.89 -9.81 14.81
N ARG A 224 8.07 -11.10 15.14
CA ARG A 224 9.03 -11.51 16.18
C ARG A 224 10.47 -11.22 15.73
N ARG A 225 10.83 -11.61 14.51
CA ARG A 225 12.15 -11.31 13.94
C ARG A 225 12.40 -9.83 13.79
N LEU A 226 11.37 -9.06 13.44
CA LEU A 226 11.42 -7.60 13.40
C LEU A 226 11.79 -7.03 14.77
N ARG A 227 11.15 -7.51 15.84
CA ARG A 227 11.48 -7.11 17.21
C ARG A 227 12.91 -7.49 17.61
N GLU A 228 13.35 -8.70 17.28
CA GLU A 228 14.71 -9.17 17.56
C GLU A 228 15.76 -8.34 16.79
N GLY A 229 15.52 -8.10 15.50
CA GLY A 229 16.38 -7.28 14.67
C GLY A 229 16.47 -5.83 15.14
N PHE A 230 15.37 -5.24 15.65
CA PHE A 230 15.40 -3.93 16.30
C PHE A 230 16.31 -3.91 17.53
N ASN A 231 16.25 -4.93 18.39
CA ASN A 231 17.12 -5.00 19.57
C ASN A 231 18.60 -5.03 19.17
N GLN A 232 18.93 -5.76 18.11
CA GLN A 232 20.30 -5.80 17.59
C GLN A 232 20.70 -4.47 16.95
N TYR A 233 19.81 -3.85 16.16
CA TYR A 233 20.04 -2.53 15.56
C TYR A 233 20.37 -1.45 16.60
N LEU A 234 19.74 -1.48 17.77
CA LEU A 234 20.04 -0.53 18.85
C LEU A 234 21.47 -0.67 19.39
N VAL A 235 22.10 -1.84 19.21
CA VAL A 235 23.49 -2.10 19.63
C VAL A 235 24.46 -1.77 18.50
N ASP A 236 24.22 -2.27 17.29
CA ASP A 236 25.16 -2.20 16.17
C ASP A 236 25.03 -0.92 15.33
N LYS A 237 23.83 -0.31 15.29
CA LYS A 237 23.44 0.82 14.45
C LYS A 237 23.77 0.61 12.96
N ASP A 238 23.71 -0.62 12.48
CA ASP A 238 24.02 -0.96 11.09
C ASP A 238 22.98 -0.34 10.12
N PRO A 239 23.41 0.52 9.17
CA PRO A 239 22.53 1.10 8.15
C PRO A 239 21.76 0.08 7.31
N GLN A 240 22.41 -1.01 6.88
CA GLN A 240 21.78 -2.02 6.01
C GLN A 240 20.63 -2.72 6.74
N LYS A 241 20.86 -3.03 8.02
CA LYS A 241 19.83 -3.55 8.92
C LYS A 241 18.68 -2.57 9.11
N ALA A 242 18.94 -1.27 9.22
CA ALA A 242 17.90 -0.25 9.32
C ALA A 242 16.99 -0.27 8.07
N THR A 243 17.57 -0.38 6.88
CA THR A 243 16.84 -0.54 5.62
C THR A 243 15.99 -1.80 5.63
N MET A 244 16.53 -2.95 6.05
CA MET A 244 15.80 -4.20 6.07
C MET A 244 14.65 -4.22 7.08
N LEU A 245 14.88 -3.66 8.27
CA LEU A 245 13.86 -3.48 9.32
C LEU A 245 12.73 -2.56 8.86
N SER A 246 13.06 -1.42 8.24
CA SER A 246 12.05 -0.48 7.73
C SER A 246 11.25 -1.08 6.58
N ALA A 247 11.90 -1.74 5.61
CA ALA A 247 11.23 -2.43 4.52
C ALA A 247 10.29 -3.52 5.03
N THR A 248 10.72 -4.30 6.03
CA THR A 248 9.88 -5.32 6.65
C THR A 248 8.69 -4.71 7.39
N ALA A 249 8.92 -3.67 8.19
CA ALA A 249 7.86 -3.00 8.92
C ALA A 249 6.82 -2.39 7.96
N LEU A 250 7.25 -1.86 6.82
CA LEU A 250 6.38 -1.35 5.76
C LEU A 250 5.63 -2.48 5.03
N ALA A 251 6.27 -3.63 4.78
CA ALA A 251 5.56 -4.81 4.27
C ALA A 251 4.49 -5.33 5.24
N CYS A 252 4.81 -5.39 6.54
CA CYS A 252 3.84 -5.73 7.59
C CYS A 252 2.67 -4.75 7.65
N SER A 253 2.93 -3.46 7.45
CA SER A 253 1.90 -2.43 7.50
C SER A 253 0.90 -2.58 6.35
N MET A 254 1.36 -2.99 5.16
CA MET A 254 0.46 -3.29 4.04
C MET A 254 -0.49 -4.44 4.36
N SER A 255 -0.06 -5.47 5.09
CA SER A 255 -0.96 -6.53 5.59
C SER A 255 -2.04 -5.96 6.52
N ASP A 256 -1.66 -5.09 7.46
CA ASP A 256 -2.62 -4.42 8.36
C ASP A 256 -3.65 -3.61 7.60
N LEU A 257 -3.23 -2.90 6.56
CA LEU A 257 -4.10 -2.05 5.75
C LEU A 257 -5.03 -2.86 4.86
N LEU A 258 -4.49 -3.79 4.08
CA LEU A 258 -5.22 -4.48 3.02
C LEU A 258 -6.07 -5.64 3.53
N VAL A 259 -5.58 -6.33 4.56
CA VAL A 259 -6.19 -7.56 5.06
C VAL A 259 -7.00 -7.25 6.30
N HIS A 260 -6.35 -6.64 7.29
CA HIS A 260 -6.99 -6.34 8.58
C HIS A 260 -7.81 -5.06 8.54
N LYS A 261 -7.77 -4.31 7.42
CA LYS A 261 -8.50 -3.03 7.24
C LYS A 261 -8.22 -2.05 8.37
N SER A 262 -7.01 -2.12 8.95
CA SER A 262 -6.60 -1.44 10.17
C SER A 262 -5.73 -0.24 9.86
N TRP A 263 -6.36 0.93 9.76
CA TRP A 263 -5.62 2.20 9.62
C TRP A 263 -4.79 2.56 10.83
N PRO A 264 -5.27 2.39 12.07
CA PRO A 264 -4.43 2.64 13.24
C PRO A 264 -3.18 1.73 13.24
N GLY A 265 -3.32 0.46 12.84
CA GLY A 265 -2.18 -0.46 12.68
C GLY A 265 -1.20 0.03 11.62
N PHE A 266 -1.71 0.33 10.42
CA PHE A 266 -0.92 0.86 9.31
C PHE A 266 -0.16 2.15 9.71
N SER A 267 -0.85 3.11 10.32
CA SER A 267 -0.28 4.38 10.80
C SER A 267 0.81 4.16 11.85
N LEU A 268 0.61 3.25 12.81
CA LEU A 268 1.60 2.95 13.84
C LEU A 268 2.87 2.35 13.24
N HIS A 269 2.71 1.44 12.28
CA HIS A 269 3.86 0.90 11.54
C HIS A 269 4.59 1.99 10.76
N LEU A 270 3.88 2.85 10.02
CA LEU A 270 4.51 3.95 9.28
C LEU A 270 5.27 4.90 10.20
N LYS A 271 4.71 5.24 11.38
CA LYS A 271 5.43 6.04 12.38
C LYS A 271 6.73 5.37 12.85
N GLY A 272 6.70 4.05 13.04
CA GLY A 272 7.89 3.26 13.38
C GLY A 272 8.93 3.26 12.25
N VAL A 273 8.48 3.07 11.00
CA VAL A 273 9.34 3.14 9.80
C VAL A 273 9.99 4.51 9.68
N GLY A 274 9.21 5.58 9.82
CA GLY A 274 9.70 6.94 9.79
C GLY A 274 10.73 7.23 10.87
N ALA A 275 10.46 6.84 12.12
CA ALA A 275 11.39 7.01 13.22
C ALA A 275 12.72 6.26 12.99
N LEU A 276 12.67 5.07 12.38
CA LEU A 276 13.87 4.31 12.05
C LEU A 276 14.68 4.97 10.95
N ILE A 277 14.02 5.41 9.87
CA ILE A 277 14.68 6.13 8.76
C ILE A 277 15.31 7.42 9.29
N GLU A 278 14.57 8.22 10.05
CA GLU A 278 15.07 9.46 10.63
C GLU A 278 16.27 9.22 11.56
N HIS A 279 16.22 8.18 12.40
CA HIS A 279 17.31 7.80 13.29
C HIS A 279 18.56 7.34 12.53
N ALA A 280 18.40 6.58 11.44
CA ALA A 280 19.50 6.17 10.59
C ALA A 280 20.15 7.37 9.89
N GLY A 281 19.35 8.37 9.52
CA GLY A 281 19.81 9.61 8.92
C GLY A 281 20.03 9.51 7.41
N PRO A 282 20.08 10.66 6.70
CA PRO A 282 20.10 10.69 5.23
C PRO A 282 21.37 10.06 4.63
N ALA A 283 22.50 10.10 5.34
CA ALA A 283 23.76 9.49 4.92
C ALA A 283 23.68 7.96 4.71
N THR A 284 22.66 7.31 5.30
CA THR A 284 22.43 5.87 5.14
C THR A 284 21.70 5.51 3.86
N LEU A 285 21.19 6.51 3.11
CA LEU A 285 20.54 6.32 1.81
C LEU A 285 21.57 6.23 0.67
N ASN A 286 22.62 5.43 0.87
CA ASN A 286 23.74 5.28 -0.06
C ASN A 286 23.66 4.00 -0.91
N THR A 287 22.64 3.16 -0.69
CA THR A 287 22.35 1.98 -1.51
C THR A 287 21.01 2.14 -2.22
N PHE A 288 20.88 1.51 -3.39
CA PHE A 288 19.63 1.52 -4.15
C PHE A 288 18.44 0.99 -3.34
N ALA A 289 18.63 -0.07 -2.54
CA ALA A 289 17.59 -0.62 -1.69
C ALA A 289 17.13 0.38 -0.60
N ALA A 290 18.07 1.10 0.02
CA ALA A 290 17.75 2.12 1.01
C ALA A 290 16.98 3.30 0.38
N GLN A 291 17.41 3.73 -0.80
CA GLN A 291 16.78 4.81 -1.57
C GLN A 291 15.35 4.43 -1.98
N GLU A 292 15.15 3.26 -2.58
CA GLU A 292 13.82 2.76 -2.96
C GLU A 292 12.89 2.61 -1.76
N ASN A 293 13.39 2.08 -0.65
CA ASN A 293 12.62 1.96 0.57
C ASN A 293 12.21 3.31 1.14
N PHE A 294 13.11 4.30 1.13
CA PHE A 294 12.81 5.68 1.51
C PHE A 294 11.73 6.30 0.60
N LEU A 295 11.87 6.16 -0.73
CA LEU A 295 10.88 6.66 -1.70
C LEU A 295 9.50 6.00 -1.49
N GLY A 296 9.45 4.69 -1.25
CA GLY A 296 8.22 3.97 -0.90
C GLY A 296 7.57 4.50 0.38
N TYR A 297 8.36 4.72 1.42
CA TYR A 297 7.89 5.30 2.68
C TYR A 297 7.31 6.71 2.47
N ARG A 298 8.01 7.59 1.73
CA ARG A 298 7.54 8.94 1.42
C ARG A 298 6.18 8.92 0.73
N THR A 299 5.97 8.01 -0.22
CA THR A 299 4.69 7.91 -0.93
C THR A 299 3.56 7.42 -0.01
N ALA A 300 3.85 6.47 0.89
CA ALA A 300 2.86 5.97 1.84
C ALA A 300 2.51 6.97 2.96
N GLN A 301 3.49 7.75 3.41
CA GLN A 301 3.36 8.64 4.58
C GLN A 301 2.63 9.95 4.26
N VAL A 302 2.68 10.45 3.01
CA VAL A 302 2.24 11.82 2.69
C VAL A 302 0.78 12.08 3.09
N SER A 303 -0.12 11.14 2.79
CA SER A 303 -1.55 11.25 3.12
C SER A 303 -1.76 11.43 4.62
N PHE A 304 -0.99 10.73 5.45
CA PHE A 304 -1.08 10.85 6.90
C PHE A 304 -0.57 12.17 7.42
N SER A 305 0.51 12.71 6.85
CA SER A 305 1.01 14.02 7.26
C SER A 305 -0.05 15.10 7.06
N PHE A 306 -0.82 15.04 5.96
CA PHE A 306 -1.96 15.94 5.75
C PHE A 306 -3.12 15.69 6.71
N LEU A 307 -3.54 14.44 6.87
CA LEU A 307 -4.67 14.09 7.75
C LEU A 307 -4.40 14.42 9.23
N GLU A 308 -3.16 14.20 9.68
CA GLU A 308 -2.74 14.53 11.04
C GLU A 308 -2.37 16.01 11.19
N ARG A 309 -2.30 16.76 10.08
CA ARG A 309 -1.84 18.16 10.02
C ARG A 309 -0.50 18.37 10.74
N LYS A 310 0.42 17.44 10.53
CA LYS A 310 1.72 17.40 11.21
C LYS A 310 2.86 17.35 10.22
N GLY A 311 3.85 18.22 10.43
CA GLY A 311 5.13 18.14 9.76
C GLY A 311 5.87 16.86 10.11
N SER A 312 6.82 16.48 9.26
CA SER A 312 7.71 15.35 9.52
C SER A 312 9.14 15.72 9.11
N PHE A 313 10.10 14.87 9.46
CA PHE A 313 11.49 15.06 9.03
C PHE A 313 11.65 15.15 7.51
N LEU A 314 10.69 14.60 6.74
CA LEU A 314 10.68 14.63 5.28
C LEU A 314 10.54 16.03 4.67
N SER A 315 10.20 17.05 5.47
CA SER A 315 10.16 18.44 5.02
C SER A 315 11.50 19.18 5.25
N ARG A 316 12.48 18.56 5.90
CA ARG A 316 13.76 19.23 6.16
C ARG A 316 14.65 19.16 4.91
N PRO A 317 15.50 20.17 4.65
CA PRO A 317 16.31 20.23 3.43
C PRO A 317 17.17 18.99 3.20
N GLU A 318 17.75 18.42 4.25
CA GLU A 318 18.59 17.23 4.19
C GLU A 318 17.85 15.93 3.81
N TRP A 319 16.51 15.98 3.73
CA TRP A 319 15.65 14.87 3.28
C TRP A 319 14.97 15.13 1.93
N ILE A 320 15.38 16.20 1.25
CA ILE A 320 14.87 16.64 -0.05
C ILE A 320 16.03 16.71 -1.05
N ASP A 321 17.15 17.32 -0.65
CA ASP A 321 18.31 17.52 -1.51
C ASP A 321 19.37 16.45 -1.24
N PHE A 322 19.51 15.52 -2.18
CA PHE A 322 20.44 14.38 -2.09
C PHE A 322 21.43 14.42 -3.25
N ASP A 323 22.70 14.06 -3.00
CA ASP A 323 23.72 14.01 -4.04
C ASP A 323 23.36 13.01 -5.17
N TRP A 324 22.71 11.89 -4.81
CA TRP A 324 22.30 10.84 -5.75
C TRP A 324 20.99 11.13 -6.49
N ARG A 325 20.34 12.27 -6.22
CA ARG A 325 19.01 12.61 -6.72
C ARG A 325 18.90 12.55 -8.24
N ASN A 326 19.86 13.13 -8.94
CA ASN A 326 19.84 13.27 -10.40
C ASN A 326 20.19 11.95 -11.12
N ASP A 327 20.91 11.06 -10.44
CA ASP A 327 21.36 9.78 -11.00
C ASP A 327 20.37 8.63 -10.73
N HIS A 328 19.37 8.85 -9.87
CA HIS A 328 18.44 7.80 -9.45
C HIS A 328 17.23 7.66 -10.38
N PRO A 329 17.05 6.51 -11.05
CA PRO A 329 16.01 6.33 -12.08
C PRO A 329 14.60 6.69 -11.61
N HIS A 330 14.23 6.30 -10.39
CA HIS A 330 12.87 6.55 -9.88
C HIS A 330 12.68 7.91 -9.20
N PHE A 331 13.77 8.57 -8.78
CA PHE A 331 13.63 9.90 -8.19
C PHE A 331 13.23 10.92 -9.27
N SER A 332 13.62 10.65 -10.52
CA SER A 332 13.18 11.41 -11.70
C SER A 332 11.66 11.36 -11.95
N HIS A 333 10.91 10.47 -11.29
CA HIS A 333 9.46 10.46 -11.40
C HIS A 333 8.84 11.71 -10.76
N ARG A 334 7.92 12.34 -11.52
CA ARG A 334 7.17 13.54 -11.13
C ARG A 334 6.49 13.45 -9.76
N ALA A 335 6.13 12.25 -9.31
CA ALA A 335 5.58 12.04 -7.97
C ALA A 335 6.54 12.48 -6.86
N HIS A 336 7.85 12.23 -6.98
CA HIS A 336 8.80 12.53 -5.92
C HIS A 336 9.17 14.01 -5.86
N SER A 337 9.26 14.71 -7.00
CA SER A 337 9.38 16.16 -7.00
C SER A 337 8.14 16.86 -6.45
N LEU A 338 6.94 16.31 -6.67
CA LEU A 338 5.72 16.80 -6.01
C LEU A 338 5.79 16.61 -4.50
N LEU A 339 6.27 15.45 -4.04
CA LEU A 339 6.38 15.13 -2.62
C LEU A 339 7.31 16.11 -1.88
N ASP A 340 8.37 16.59 -2.53
CA ASP A 340 9.26 17.61 -1.95
C ASP A 340 8.50 18.88 -1.55
N ILE A 341 7.58 19.33 -2.41
CA ILE A 341 6.69 20.47 -2.16
C ILE A 341 5.62 20.08 -1.12
N ALA A 342 5.00 18.92 -1.30
CA ALA A 342 3.89 18.45 -0.49
C ALA A 342 4.23 18.39 1.01
N TYR A 343 5.43 17.90 1.36
CA TYR A 343 5.84 17.76 2.76
C TYR A 343 6.04 19.10 3.49
N GLN A 344 6.22 20.20 2.77
CA GLN A 344 6.30 21.53 3.39
C GLN A 344 4.95 22.01 3.94
N ILE A 345 3.84 21.56 3.35
CA ILE A 345 2.50 22.08 3.68
C ILE A 345 2.02 21.59 5.05
N PRO A 346 2.09 20.29 5.42
CA PRO A 346 1.77 19.84 6.77
C PRO A 346 2.58 20.52 7.87
N ALA A 347 3.84 20.86 7.60
CA ALA A 347 4.65 21.63 8.55
C ALA A 347 4.10 23.05 8.76
N GLN A 348 3.62 23.70 7.70
CA GLN A 348 2.93 25.00 7.82
C GLN A 348 1.57 24.88 8.53
N MET A 349 0.81 23.81 8.27
CA MET A 349 -0.44 23.52 9.00
C MET A 349 -0.19 23.39 10.50
N GLU A 350 0.83 22.62 10.89
CA GLU A 350 1.19 22.42 12.30
C GLU A 350 1.59 23.73 12.99
N ILE A 351 2.32 24.61 12.29
CA ILE A 351 2.67 25.94 12.78
C ILE A 351 1.40 26.77 13.01
N PHE A 352 0.45 26.76 12.07
CA PHE A 352 -0.81 27.48 12.20
C PHE A 352 -1.67 26.97 13.36
N ASP A 353 -1.74 25.65 13.53
CA ASP A 353 -2.55 25.00 14.57
C ASP A 353 -1.98 25.25 15.97
N LYS A 354 -0.65 25.28 16.12
CA LYS A 354 0.03 25.54 17.41
C LYS A 354 0.17 27.01 17.75
N CYS A 355 -0.01 27.92 16.79
CA CYS A 355 0.17 29.35 17.02
C CYS A 355 -1.04 29.94 17.78
N ALA A 356 -0.86 30.16 19.08
CA ALA A 356 -1.87 30.81 19.93
C ALA A 356 -2.05 32.30 19.63
N ASN A 357 -0.97 33.00 19.23
CA ASN A 357 -0.97 34.44 18.99
C ASN A 357 -0.95 34.76 17.49
N ARG A 358 -2.14 34.82 16.88
CA ARG A 358 -2.34 35.07 15.44
C ARG A 358 -2.36 36.57 15.11
N THR A 359 -1.23 37.25 15.29
CA THR A 359 -1.13 38.68 14.94
C THR A 359 -1.22 38.88 13.42
N PRO A 360 -1.77 40.02 12.92
CA PRO A 360 -1.91 40.26 11.48
C PRO A 360 -0.60 40.14 10.71
N ASN A 361 0.50 40.68 11.25
CA ASN A 361 1.82 40.61 10.64
C ASN A 361 2.35 39.17 10.55
N SER A 362 2.06 38.34 11.56
CA SER A 362 2.45 36.92 11.53
C SER A 362 1.66 36.15 10.47
N LEU A 363 0.36 36.42 10.34
CA LEU A 363 -0.51 35.79 9.33
C LEU A 363 -0.12 36.21 7.90
N ARG A 364 0.16 37.49 7.66
CA ARG A 364 0.67 37.96 6.35
C ARG A 364 2.01 37.30 5.98
N ARG A 365 2.92 37.17 6.94
CA ARG A 365 4.19 36.45 6.72
C ARG A 365 3.94 34.98 6.39
N HIS A 366 2.95 34.37 7.04
CA HIS A 366 2.56 32.99 6.76
C HIS A 366 1.99 32.87 5.34
N LEU A 367 1.03 33.72 4.94
CA LEU A 367 0.51 33.75 3.57
C LEU A 367 1.62 33.93 2.53
N LYS A 368 2.61 34.80 2.80
CA LYS A 368 3.76 34.97 1.89
C LYS A 368 4.54 33.66 1.70
N LYS A 369 4.73 32.86 2.75
CA LYS A 369 5.37 31.53 2.64
C LYS A 369 4.50 30.56 1.85
N LEU A 370 3.18 30.55 2.08
CA LEU A 370 2.25 29.70 1.34
C LEU A 370 2.21 30.06 -0.14
N ASN A 371 2.32 31.35 -0.48
CA ASN A 371 2.40 31.80 -1.87
C ASN A 371 3.64 31.26 -2.61
N VAL A 372 4.76 31.03 -1.91
CA VAL A 372 5.91 30.35 -2.51
C VAL A 372 5.54 28.92 -2.90
N LEU A 373 4.90 28.18 -1.99
CA LEU A 373 4.43 26.81 -2.26
C LEU A 373 3.37 26.76 -3.36
N VAL A 374 2.49 27.77 -3.46
CA VAL A 374 1.53 27.91 -4.57
C VAL A 374 2.26 28.04 -5.89
N SER A 375 3.29 28.90 -5.96
CA SER A 375 4.10 29.08 -7.17
C SER A 375 4.83 27.80 -7.55
N GLU A 376 5.45 27.10 -6.61
CA GLU A 376 6.14 25.82 -6.85
C GLU A 376 5.17 24.75 -7.37
N LEU A 377 3.95 24.65 -6.81
CA LEU A 377 2.93 23.74 -7.33
C LEU A 377 2.45 24.12 -8.74
N ASN A 378 2.30 25.41 -9.03
CA ASN A 378 1.93 25.90 -10.36
C ASN A 378 3.01 25.55 -11.40
N GLU A 379 4.27 25.76 -11.05
CA GLU A 379 5.42 25.43 -11.89
C GLU A 379 5.51 23.91 -12.11
N TRP A 380 5.40 23.12 -11.04
CA TRP A 380 5.38 21.66 -11.15
C TRP A 380 4.27 21.16 -12.09
N LYS A 381 3.06 21.75 -12.01
CA LYS A 381 1.95 21.42 -12.92
C LYS A 381 2.30 21.83 -14.35
N ALA A 382 2.81 23.04 -14.58
CA ALA A 382 3.18 23.50 -15.91
C ALA A 382 4.21 22.58 -16.57
N ASP A 383 5.22 22.17 -15.81
CA ASP A 383 6.25 21.25 -16.28
C ASP A 383 5.68 19.86 -16.59
N LEU A 384 4.81 19.33 -15.72
CA LEU A 384 4.12 18.05 -16.00
C LEU A 384 3.36 18.14 -17.33
N PHE A 385 2.67 19.24 -17.62
CA PHE A 385 1.94 19.38 -18.88
C PHE A 385 2.86 19.60 -20.08
N LYS A 386 4.03 20.21 -19.88
CA LYS A 386 5.03 20.44 -20.93
C LYS A 386 5.71 19.15 -21.40
N GLU A 387 5.91 18.18 -20.51
CA GLU A 387 6.48 16.88 -20.85
C GLU A 387 5.59 16.03 -21.76
N TYR A 388 4.29 16.30 -21.78
CA TYR A 388 3.29 15.54 -22.52
C TYR A 388 2.89 16.32 -23.78
N SER A 389 3.05 15.69 -24.95
CA SER A 389 2.72 16.32 -26.23
C SER A 389 1.21 16.45 -26.43
N SER A 390 0.79 17.24 -27.43
CA SER A 390 -0.63 17.32 -27.82
C SER A 390 -1.21 15.97 -28.26
N GLU A 391 -0.37 15.06 -28.76
CA GLU A 391 -0.76 13.72 -29.20
C GLU A 391 -0.90 12.74 -28.02
N MET A 392 -0.18 12.99 -26.92
CA MET A 392 -0.21 12.18 -25.70
C MET A 392 -0.45 13.08 -24.49
N PRO A 393 -1.66 13.63 -24.32
CA PRO A 393 -1.94 14.55 -23.23
C PRO A 393 -1.82 13.85 -21.87
N VAL A 394 -1.56 14.64 -20.82
CA VAL A 394 -1.53 14.18 -19.42
C VAL A 394 -2.77 13.34 -19.10
N TYR A 395 -3.92 13.81 -19.55
CA TYR A 395 -5.16 13.08 -19.52
C TYR A 395 -6.09 13.48 -20.67
N SER A 396 -7.03 12.59 -20.98
CA SER A 396 -8.24 12.88 -21.75
C SER A 396 -9.48 12.72 -20.86
N THR A 397 -10.66 13.00 -21.40
CA THR A 397 -11.93 12.75 -20.72
C THR A 397 -12.71 11.65 -21.43
N GLU A 398 -13.47 10.87 -20.68
CA GLU A 398 -14.44 9.90 -21.18
C GLU A 398 -15.72 9.95 -20.35
N ALA A 399 -16.83 9.38 -20.85
CA ALA A 399 -18.10 9.38 -20.12
C ALA A 399 -17.94 8.68 -18.76
N ALA A 400 -18.40 9.34 -17.69
CA ALA A 400 -18.33 8.79 -16.35
C ALA A 400 -19.30 7.61 -16.19
N ASN A 401 -18.83 6.49 -15.63
CA ASN A 401 -19.71 5.41 -15.21
C ASN A 401 -20.35 5.73 -13.85
N TRP A 402 -19.69 6.56 -13.04
CA TRP A 402 -20.21 6.99 -11.75
C TRP A 402 -21.09 8.22 -11.94
N GLN A 403 -22.40 8.01 -12.02
CA GLN A 403 -23.37 9.09 -12.20
C GLN A 403 -23.42 10.05 -11.00
N GLY A 404 -23.91 11.27 -11.24
CA GLY A 404 -24.15 12.28 -10.21
C GLY A 404 -23.37 13.56 -10.48
N LEU A 405 -22.10 13.63 -10.05
CA LEU A 405 -21.35 14.90 -9.98
C LEU A 405 -20.72 15.34 -11.31
N HIS A 406 -20.31 14.40 -12.15
CA HIS A 406 -19.60 14.67 -13.39
C HIS A 406 -20.18 13.85 -14.54
N ILE A 407 -20.31 14.50 -15.70
CA ILE A 407 -20.69 13.83 -16.96
C ILE A 407 -19.47 13.04 -17.49
N ASP A 408 -18.27 13.58 -17.28
CA ASP A 408 -17.02 12.99 -17.75
C ASP A 408 -16.04 12.70 -16.60
N VAL A 409 -15.31 11.59 -16.73
CA VAL A 409 -14.19 11.16 -15.88
C VAL A 409 -12.86 11.42 -16.57
N ILE A 410 -11.81 11.64 -15.77
CA ILE A 410 -10.44 11.79 -16.25
C ILE A 410 -9.81 10.43 -16.57
N LYS A 411 -9.33 10.28 -17.80
CA LYS A 411 -8.55 9.13 -18.26
C LYS A 411 -7.09 9.51 -18.42
N PHE A 412 -6.23 8.96 -17.59
CA PHE A 412 -4.79 9.23 -17.65
C PHE A 412 -4.07 8.34 -18.65
N SER A 413 -3.01 8.90 -19.26
CA SER A 413 -2.12 8.20 -20.19
C SER A 413 -1.42 7.00 -19.54
N ASN A 414 -1.03 7.11 -18.28
CA ASN A 414 -0.45 6.01 -17.50
C ASN A 414 -0.68 6.18 -15.99
N ILE A 415 -0.38 5.12 -15.23
CA ILE A 415 -0.62 5.08 -13.77
C ILE A 415 0.28 6.04 -12.99
N ALA A 416 1.51 6.31 -13.45
CA ALA A 416 2.41 7.22 -12.77
C ALA A 416 1.91 8.67 -12.86
N VAL A 417 1.41 9.07 -14.02
CA VAL A 417 0.73 10.37 -14.22
C VAL A 417 -0.53 10.44 -13.39
N ALA A 418 -1.38 9.41 -13.46
CA ALA A 418 -2.60 9.35 -12.67
C ALA A 418 -2.32 9.58 -11.19
N THR A 419 -1.34 8.86 -10.65
CA THR A 419 -0.95 8.93 -9.24
C THR A 419 -0.40 10.31 -8.88
N SER A 420 0.50 10.85 -9.70
CA SER A 420 1.12 12.16 -9.46
C SER A 420 0.10 13.29 -9.53
N PHE A 421 -0.74 13.31 -10.58
CA PHE A 421 -1.74 14.34 -10.78
C PHE A 421 -2.85 14.28 -9.71
N THR A 422 -3.29 13.08 -9.33
CA THR A 422 -4.31 12.92 -8.28
C THR A 422 -3.76 13.30 -6.91
N LEU A 423 -2.49 12.97 -6.61
CA LEU A 423 -1.86 13.48 -5.40
C LEU A 423 -1.76 15.01 -5.42
N PHE A 424 -1.41 15.58 -6.58
CA PHE A 424 -1.33 17.03 -6.76
C PHE A 424 -2.66 17.73 -6.47
N THR A 425 -3.80 17.18 -6.91
CA THR A 425 -5.11 17.77 -6.58
C THR A 425 -5.35 17.81 -5.07
N GLY A 426 -5.07 16.71 -4.36
CA GLY A 426 -5.19 16.65 -2.90
C GLY A 426 -4.26 17.65 -2.19
N VAL A 427 -3.00 17.71 -2.61
CA VAL A 427 -2.00 18.65 -2.05
C VAL A 427 -2.45 20.09 -2.25
N ARG A 428 -2.99 20.42 -3.43
CA ARG A 428 -3.48 21.76 -3.75
C ARG A 428 -4.70 22.14 -2.93
N ILE A 429 -5.68 21.24 -2.78
CA ILE A 429 -6.84 21.44 -1.91
C ILE A 429 -6.38 21.73 -0.48
N ALA A 430 -5.46 20.92 0.05
CA ALA A 430 -4.95 21.07 1.41
C ALA A 430 -4.22 22.41 1.62
N LEU A 431 -3.40 22.85 0.65
CA LEU A 431 -2.75 24.15 0.67
C LEU A 431 -3.77 25.30 0.71
N PHE A 432 -4.76 25.28 -0.19
CA PHE A 432 -5.76 26.36 -0.25
C PHE A 432 -6.75 26.32 0.91
N SER A 433 -6.98 25.17 1.53
CA SER A 433 -7.67 25.10 2.83
C SER A 433 -6.91 25.87 3.91
N LEU A 434 -5.58 25.74 3.98
CA LEU A 434 -4.77 26.51 4.94
C LEU A 434 -4.74 28.01 4.60
N VAL A 435 -4.59 28.37 3.31
CA VAL A 435 -4.66 29.78 2.87
C VAL A 435 -5.99 30.40 3.26
N ARG A 436 -7.10 29.68 3.03
CA ARG A 436 -8.45 30.10 3.40
C ARG A 436 -8.60 30.30 4.90
N GLN A 437 -8.16 29.35 5.72
CA GLN A 437 -8.19 29.48 7.19
C GLN A 437 -7.41 30.72 7.68
N ILE A 438 -6.26 31.01 7.08
CA ILE A 438 -5.46 32.19 7.47
C ILE A 438 -6.14 33.49 7.00
N ALA A 439 -6.62 33.53 5.75
CA ALA A 439 -7.27 34.70 5.18
C ALA A 439 -8.58 35.02 5.92
N GLU A 440 -9.32 33.98 6.34
CA GLU A 440 -10.54 34.10 7.14
C GLU A 440 -10.28 34.80 8.47
N VAL A 441 -9.22 34.42 9.19
CA VAL A 441 -8.83 35.11 10.44
C VAL A 441 -8.34 36.53 10.17
N LEU A 442 -7.63 36.74 9.06
CA LEU A 442 -7.03 38.05 8.75
C LEU A 442 -8.08 39.07 8.29
N LYS A 443 -9.18 38.65 7.65
CA LYS A 443 -10.19 39.56 7.09
C LYS A 443 -10.88 40.44 8.14
N GLU A 444 -10.96 40.00 9.39
CA GLU A 444 -11.58 40.75 10.49
C GLU A 444 -10.83 42.07 10.80
N VAL A 445 -9.55 42.14 10.42
CA VAL A 445 -8.63 43.23 10.78
C VAL A 445 -7.92 43.84 9.56
N ASP A 446 -8.06 43.23 8.38
CA ASP A 446 -7.43 43.65 7.14
C ASP A 446 -8.28 43.22 5.92
N GLU A 447 -9.00 44.19 5.34
CA GLU A 447 -9.85 43.96 4.16
C GLU A 447 -9.08 43.46 2.94
N SER A 448 -7.76 43.68 2.86
CA SER A 448 -6.93 43.15 1.76
C SER A 448 -6.84 41.61 1.77
N ALA A 449 -7.28 40.95 2.84
CA ALA A 449 -7.40 39.50 2.90
C ALA A 449 -8.65 38.96 2.18
N VAL A 450 -9.68 39.78 1.93
CA VAL A 450 -10.94 39.34 1.30
C VAL A 450 -10.72 38.80 -0.13
N PRO A 451 -9.95 39.45 -1.02
CA PRO A 451 -9.64 38.88 -2.33
C PRO A 451 -8.88 37.55 -2.25
N VAL A 452 -7.96 37.42 -1.28
CA VAL A 452 -7.18 36.19 -1.06
C VAL A 452 -8.10 35.04 -0.63
N LEU A 453 -9.03 35.33 0.28
CA LEU A 453 -10.04 34.38 0.73
C LEU A 453 -10.91 33.90 -0.44
N ASN A 454 -11.45 34.82 -1.23
CA ASN A 454 -12.32 34.49 -2.37
C ASN A 454 -11.57 33.63 -3.41
N TYR A 455 -10.31 33.99 -3.71
CA TYR A 455 -9.46 33.20 -4.59
C TYR A 455 -9.22 31.78 -4.02
N ALA A 456 -8.94 31.68 -2.72
CA ALA A 456 -8.73 30.38 -2.06
C ALA A 456 -9.99 29.51 -2.04
N ILE A 457 -11.18 30.10 -1.90
CA ILE A 457 -12.47 29.39 -2.02
C ILE A 457 -12.61 28.80 -3.43
N GLN A 458 -12.39 29.63 -4.47
CA GLN A 458 -12.51 29.20 -5.85
C GLN A 458 -11.53 28.07 -6.18
N GLU A 459 -10.24 28.22 -5.83
CA GLU A 459 -9.24 27.19 -6.04
C GLU A 459 -9.58 25.90 -5.27
N SER A 460 -10.00 26.01 -4.01
CA SER A 460 -10.39 24.83 -3.23
C SER A 460 -11.55 24.09 -3.89
N TYR A 461 -12.58 24.80 -4.37
CA TYR A 461 -13.74 24.21 -5.05
C TYR A 461 -13.35 23.53 -6.37
N GLU A 462 -12.63 24.24 -7.25
CA GLU A 462 -12.21 23.73 -8.55
C GLU A 462 -11.41 22.44 -8.41
N TRP A 463 -10.40 22.45 -7.53
CA TRP A 463 -9.52 21.30 -7.35
C TRP A 463 -10.18 20.15 -6.59
N SER A 464 -11.15 20.43 -5.70
CA SER A 464 -11.97 19.41 -5.06
C SER A 464 -12.77 18.63 -6.10
N ARG A 465 -13.44 19.33 -7.02
CA ARG A 465 -14.13 18.69 -8.15
C ARG A 465 -13.16 17.92 -9.04
N LYS A 466 -11.98 18.48 -9.31
CA LYS A 466 -10.96 17.78 -10.11
C LYS A 466 -10.46 16.49 -9.43
N ALA A 467 -10.30 16.49 -8.10
CA ALA A 467 -9.94 15.29 -7.34
C ALA A 467 -11.04 14.21 -7.44
N CYS A 468 -12.31 14.59 -7.34
CA CYS A 468 -13.44 13.69 -7.56
C CYS A 468 -13.44 13.08 -8.97
N GLN A 469 -13.15 13.87 -10.01
CA GLN A 469 -13.03 13.38 -11.39
C GLN A 469 -11.89 12.38 -11.62
N CYS A 470 -10.85 12.41 -10.78
CA CYS A 470 -9.73 11.46 -10.89
C CYS A 470 -10.08 10.09 -10.32
N LEU A 471 -11.11 10.00 -9.47
CA LEU A 471 -11.32 8.85 -8.61
C LEU A 471 -11.67 7.59 -9.38
N GLU A 472 -12.62 7.69 -10.31
CA GLU A 472 -13.14 6.53 -11.04
C GLU A 472 -12.04 5.82 -11.87
N TYR A 473 -11.01 6.53 -12.35
CA TYR A 473 -9.84 5.91 -13.01
C TYR A 473 -9.20 4.79 -12.18
N PHE A 474 -9.09 4.97 -10.86
CA PHE A 474 -8.46 4.00 -9.95
C PHE A 474 -9.40 2.84 -9.58
N PHE A 475 -10.70 3.01 -9.77
CA PHE A 475 -11.71 2.01 -9.47
C PHE A 475 -12.18 1.24 -10.70
N ALA A 476 -12.07 1.81 -11.90
CA ALA A 476 -12.43 1.18 -13.17
C ALA A 476 -11.50 0.01 -13.55
N ARG A 477 -10.26 0.00 -13.03
CA ARG A 477 -9.31 -1.10 -13.28
C ARG A 477 -9.40 -2.14 -12.17
N ASP A 478 -9.57 -3.39 -12.57
CA ASP A 478 -9.41 -4.52 -11.68
C ASP A 478 -7.96 -4.53 -11.13
N GLN A 479 -7.83 -4.68 -9.80
CA GLN A 479 -6.57 -4.90 -9.08
C GLN A 479 -5.65 -3.68 -8.84
N ASN A 480 -6.12 -2.43 -8.95
CA ASN A 480 -5.30 -1.25 -8.61
C ASN A 480 -5.38 -0.82 -7.13
N VAL A 481 -5.02 -1.71 -6.21
CA VAL A 481 -5.13 -1.45 -4.75
C VAL A 481 -4.33 -0.22 -4.31
N VAL A 482 -3.09 -0.08 -4.80
CA VAL A 482 -2.22 1.06 -4.46
C VAL A 482 -2.80 2.37 -4.96
N GLY A 483 -3.26 2.41 -6.21
CA GLY A 483 -3.92 3.60 -6.76
C GLY A 483 -5.19 3.98 -6.00
N ARG A 484 -6.00 3.00 -5.60
CA ARG A 484 -7.19 3.23 -4.77
C ARG A 484 -6.87 3.78 -3.39
N LEU A 485 -5.72 3.42 -2.81
CA LEU A 485 -5.26 3.99 -1.53
C LEU A 485 -4.79 5.44 -1.70
N LEU A 486 -4.06 5.72 -2.77
CA LEU A 486 -3.47 7.04 -3.02
C LEU A 486 -4.52 8.10 -3.34
N CYS A 487 -5.67 7.72 -3.91
CA CYS A 487 -6.77 8.64 -4.17
C CYS A 487 -7.69 8.90 -2.95
N LEU A 488 -7.52 8.18 -1.83
CA LEU A 488 -8.33 8.41 -0.62
C LEU A 488 -8.07 9.79 -0.01
N PHE A 489 -6.80 10.18 0.16
CA PHE A 489 -6.49 11.51 0.72
C PHE A 489 -7.07 12.66 -0.13
N PRO A 490 -6.85 12.71 -1.46
CA PRO A 490 -7.46 13.75 -2.30
C PRO A 490 -8.99 13.75 -2.24
N PHE A 491 -9.63 12.58 -2.24
CA PHE A 491 -11.08 12.46 -2.08
C PHE A 491 -11.56 13.01 -0.74
N ASP A 492 -10.90 12.66 0.36
CA ASP A 492 -11.27 13.14 1.69
C ASP A 492 -10.99 14.65 1.86
N ALA A 493 -9.92 15.18 1.27
CA ALA A 493 -9.67 16.62 1.22
C ALA A 493 -10.77 17.37 0.46
N ALA A 494 -11.25 16.81 -0.66
CA ALA A 494 -12.37 17.36 -1.42
C ALA A 494 -13.67 17.35 -0.62
N TRP A 495 -14.00 16.22 0.02
CA TRP A 495 -15.22 16.11 0.83
C TRP A 495 -15.22 17.06 2.02
N LEU A 496 -14.11 17.17 2.75
CA LEU A 496 -13.98 18.15 3.84
C LEU A 496 -14.16 19.58 3.33
N THR A 497 -13.63 19.88 2.14
CA THR A 497 -13.79 21.19 1.51
C THR A 497 -15.26 21.47 1.18
N PHE A 498 -15.98 20.55 0.54
CA PHE A 498 -17.41 20.74 0.24
C PHE A 498 -18.24 20.92 1.51
N THR A 499 -17.92 20.16 2.57
CA THR A 499 -18.59 20.30 3.87
C THR A 499 -18.37 21.70 4.44
N GLU A 500 -17.13 22.18 4.43
CA GLU A 500 -16.78 23.48 4.96
C GLU A 500 -17.35 24.64 4.14
N LEU A 501 -17.35 24.54 2.81
CA LEU A 501 -17.94 25.55 1.93
C LEU A 501 -19.47 25.61 2.11
N SER A 502 -20.12 24.47 2.34
CA SER A 502 -21.55 24.43 2.64
C SER A 502 -21.88 25.07 3.99
N SER A 503 -21.11 24.72 5.04
CA SER A 503 -21.41 25.19 6.40
C SER A 503 -20.98 26.63 6.68
N THR A 504 -19.86 27.06 6.09
CA THR A 504 -19.19 28.33 6.46
C THR A 504 -19.37 29.40 5.40
N CYS A 505 -19.48 29.01 4.13
CA CYS A 505 -19.62 29.95 3.02
C CYS A 505 -21.05 29.96 2.43
N GLU A 506 -21.99 29.21 3.02
CA GLU A 506 -23.39 29.09 2.58
C GLU A 506 -23.53 28.74 1.08
N MET A 507 -22.54 28.05 0.51
CA MET A 507 -22.60 27.61 -0.87
C MET A 507 -23.46 26.34 -0.97
N ASP A 508 -24.30 26.26 -1.99
CA ASP A 508 -25.01 25.01 -2.28
C ASP A 508 -24.01 23.96 -2.78
N MET A 509 -23.80 22.93 -1.96
CA MET A 509 -22.90 21.79 -2.22
C MET A 509 -23.67 20.47 -2.17
N SER A 510 -24.99 20.51 -2.33
CA SER A 510 -25.86 19.34 -2.11
C SER A 510 -25.47 18.18 -3.05
N ALA A 511 -25.22 18.48 -4.32
CA ALA A 511 -24.81 17.48 -5.32
C ALA A 511 -23.43 16.90 -5.02
N GLU A 512 -22.45 17.73 -4.67
CA GLU A 512 -21.11 17.32 -4.26
C GLU A 512 -21.14 16.41 -3.02
N LEU A 513 -21.90 16.78 -1.99
CA LEU A 513 -21.99 16.05 -0.73
C LEU A 513 -22.74 14.72 -0.88
N GLU A 514 -23.82 14.70 -1.66
CA GLU A 514 -24.54 13.46 -2.01
C GLU A 514 -23.60 12.50 -2.76
N TRP A 515 -22.90 13.00 -3.78
CA TRP A 515 -21.95 12.19 -4.54
C TRP A 515 -20.81 11.66 -3.67
N CYS A 516 -20.24 12.49 -2.78
CA CYS A 516 -19.23 12.05 -1.82
C CYS A 516 -19.76 10.96 -0.89
N THR A 517 -21.00 11.08 -0.43
CA THR A 517 -21.64 10.08 0.43
C THR A 517 -21.78 8.74 -0.28
N GLU A 518 -22.36 8.72 -1.48
CA GLU A 518 -22.49 7.50 -2.28
C GLU A 518 -21.13 6.88 -2.61
N THR A 519 -20.19 7.72 -3.02
CA THR A 519 -18.83 7.30 -3.37
C THR A 519 -18.12 6.68 -2.17
N SER A 520 -18.36 7.20 -0.95
CA SER A 520 -17.81 6.62 0.27
C SER A 520 -18.30 5.20 0.50
N GLU A 521 -19.57 4.91 0.21
CA GLU A 521 -20.13 3.57 0.31
C GLU A 521 -19.53 2.63 -0.74
N ARG A 522 -19.31 3.13 -1.97
CA ARG A 522 -18.59 2.39 -3.01
C ARG A 522 -17.17 2.03 -2.56
N ILE A 523 -16.43 2.98 -1.99
CA ILE A 523 -15.07 2.74 -1.46
C ILE A 523 -15.11 1.71 -0.34
N LYS A 524 -16.03 1.85 0.63
CA LYS A 524 -16.21 0.88 1.73
C LYS A 524 -16.52 -0.52 1.25
N ALA A 525 -17.32 -0.66 0.19
CA ALA A 525 -17.65 -1.95 -0.42
C ALA A 525 -16.39 -2.67 -0.95
N THR A 526 -15.34 -1.94 -1.34
CA THR A 526 -14.03 -2.52 -1.71
C THR A 526 -13.18 -2.94 -0.51
N GLY A 527 -13.65 -2.68 0.71
CA GLY A 527 -12.92 -2.96 1.94
C GLY A 527 -11.90 -1.89 2.34
N LEU A 528 -11.75 -0.85 1.54
CA LEU A 528 -10.98 0.34 1.88
C LEU A 528 -11.83 1.26 2.75
N PRO A 529 -11.28 1.90 3.79
CA PRO A 529 -12.04 2.86 4.56
C PRO A 529 -11.81 4.28 4.06
N VAL A 530 -12.72 5.16 4.46
CA VAL A 530 -12.78 6.56 4.06
C VAL A 530 -12.46 7.44 5.28
N PHE A 531 -11.64 8.48 5.12
CA PHE A 531 -11.12 9.27 6.25
C PHE A 531 -12.13 10.26 6.81
N ALA A 532 -12.92 10.95 5.99
CA ALA A 532 -13.79 12.05 6.42
C ALA A 532 -14.84 11.63 7.48
N ILE A 533 -15.33 10.40 7.41
CA ILE A 533 -16.29 9.84 8.39
C ILE A 533 -15.71 9.79 9.82
N ARG A 534 -14.37 9.81 9.96
CA ARG A 534 -13.70 9.74 11.26
C ARG A 534 -13.65 11.07 12.00
N HIS A 535 -13.82 12.21 11.31
CA HIS A 535 -13.81 13.53 11.93
C HIS A 535 -15.19 14.01 12.39
N GLN A 536 -16.27 13.30 12.02
CA GLN A 536 -17.64 13.57 12.47
C GLN A 536 -18.05 12.76 13.73
N ARG A 537 -17.19 11.87 14.24
CA ARG A 537 -17.47 11.03 15.41
C ARG A 537 -16.71 11.43 16.65
#